data_AF-G4ZGQ5-F1
#
_entry.id   AF-G4ZGQ5-F1
#
_cell.length_a   1.000
_cell.length_b   1.000
_cell.length_c   1.000
_cell.angle_alpha   90.00
_cell.angle_beta   90.00
_cell.angle_gamma   90.00
#
_symmetry.space_group_name_H-M   'P 1'
#
loop_
_entity.id
_entity.type
_entity.pdbx_description
1 polymer ?
#
loop_
_entity_poly.entity_id
_entity_poly.type
_entity_poly.pdbx_seq_one_letter_code
_entity_poly.pdbx_strand_id
1 'polypeptide(L)'
;MVSSRLVAMAMTLLVLASCDAALPSLKLVFDVHRPSMAVRGASAFDIFVTPVVSGDSVQFNGKLSVKQDGATHNFLLVDSVPYHEVIDGSASITTCQSTEFIPGVSDVVNAIASATAVASVSTNQAISCTDGTWLSTTLDGESYVVCSKPDDVNFTVYGADLSVSLEYLTENVEVNKPLNSPSDCAAVKDGSVALSALEKIYGKALSGSQRRLKEEVKTASLSSAKCSCQSKPRPCLFFHGMDVEKDGGIIDDYPFFGKIKQHAPCCSSFSFAILNTVDYEWYNETLLEKACNAALNVSTGSTDSESTVINNLIVVAHSMGNNMFASALASGMCSIGRNVDWVDLSGPMKGSMGSDFIHDICDGGEDGSPDILSKFGGLIGQCPGSTTRRSLVYYGGEYCDKKMSARYAAALKIHKKYVTASMCGTTYNGLFSKEYAGLVAGGLIIPHRSSKNDGVVEFKSCVGNLDASLFEPTYSSTWYAAKLNHADTTFHDGEGLFNDETQ
;
A
#
# COMPACT_ATOMS: atom_id res chain seq x y z
N MET A 1 -57.56 15.80 50.74
CA MET A 1 -57.82 16.37 49.39
C MET A 1 -57.38 17.83 49.48
N VAL A 2 -56.35 18.36 48.85
CA VAL A 2 -55.78 18.13 47.52
C VAL A 2 -54.28 18.43 47.63
N SER A 3 -53.50 17.40 47.96
CA SER A 3 -52.03 17.42 47.94
C SER A 3 -51.55 16.30 47.00
N SER A 4 -52.08 16.29 45.77
CA SER A 4 -51.82 15.20 44.82
C SER A 4 -52.03 15.54 43.34
N ARG A 5 -52.11 16.82 42.94
CA ARG A 5 -52.33 17.18 41.52
C ARG A 5 -51.47 18.31 40.94
N LEU A 6 -50.45 18.78 41.65
CA LEU A 6 -49.48 19.76 41.12
C LEU A 6 -48.05 19.23 40.98
N VAL A 7 -47.79 17.98 41.36
CA VAL A 7 -46.50 17.28 41.11
C VAL A 7 -46.53 16.50 39.79
N ALA A 8 -47.72 16.27 39.22
CA ALA A 8 -47.88 15.55 37.95
C ALA A 8 -47.75 16.43 36.69
N MET A 9 -47.48 17.74 36.84
CA MET A 9 -47.28 18.68 35.71
C MET A 9 -45.83 19.21 35.63
N ALA A 10 -44.97 18.85 36.58
CA ALA A 10 -43.54 19.16 36.58
C ALA A 10 -42.65 17.94 36.21
N MET A 11 -43.23 16.73 36.12
CA MET A 11 -42.57 15.55 35.55
C MET A 11 -42.85 15.36 34.05
N THR A 12 -43.58 16.28 33.42
CA THR A 12 -43.85 16.26 31.97
C THR A 12 -42.91 17.17 31.16
N LEU A 13 -41.90 17.77 31.82
CA LEU A 13 -40.84 18.56 31.18
C LEU A 13 -39.42 18.09 31.57
N LEU A 14 -39.30 16.89 32.14
CA LEU A 14 -38.02 16.24 32.48
C LEU A 14 -37.89 14.81 31.91
N VAL A 15 -38.70 14.44 30.92
CA VAL A 15 -38.54 13.20 30.13
C VAL A 15 -38.27 13.51 28.65
N LEU A 16 -37.63 14.65 28.38
CA LEU A 16 -36.87 14.87 27.13
C LEU A 16 -35.36 14.99 27.40
N ALA A 17 -34.92 14.58 28.58
CA ALA A 17 -33.51 14.29 28.80
C ALA A 17 -33.21 12.86 28.33
N SER A 18 -32.44 12.80 27.24
CA SER A 18 -31.52 11.72 26.89
C SER A 18 -32.14 10.32 26.73
N CYS A 19 -32.77 10.06 25.59
CA CYS A 19 -32.44 8.84 24.88
C CYS A 19 -31.37 9.23 23.83
N ASP A 20 -30.13 9.45 24.27
CA ASP A 20 -29.02 8.95 23.46
C ASP A 20 -29.26 7.45 23.42
N ALA A 21 -29.94 6.96 22.38
CA ALA A 21 -29.93 5.54 22.11
C ALA A 21 -28.47 5.20 21.81
N ALA A 22 -27.72 4.83 22.83
CA ALA A 22 -26.31 4.48 22.70
C ALA A 22 -26.24 3.38 21.64
N LEU A 23 -25.67 3.74 20.49
CA LEU A 23 -25.50 2.79 19.40
C LEU A 23 -24.58 1.66 19.92
N PRO A 24 -24.96 0.38 19.76
CA PRO A 24 -24.13 -0.71 20.24
C PRO A 24 -22.78 -0.73 19.52
N SER A 25 -21.75 -1.20 20.24
CA SER A 25 -20.47 -1.51 19.61
C SER A 25 -20.62 -2.65 18.60
N LEU A 26 -19.77 -2.64 17.58
CA LEU A 26 -19.74 -3.63 16.51
C LEU A 26 -18.47 -4.46 16.61
N LYS A 27 -18.59 -5.73 16.26
CA LYS A 27 -17.47 -6.59 15.91
C LYS A 27 -17.56 -6.89 14.42
N LEU A 28 -16.53 -6.53 13.68
CA LEU A 28 -16.37 -6.82 12.26
C LEU A 28 -15.39 -7.99 12.14
N VAL A 29 -15.87 -9.13 11.67
CA VAL A 29 -15.07 -10.34 11.46
C VAL A 29 -14.62 -10.36 10.02
N PHE A 30 -13.33 -10.10 9.78
CA PHE A 30 -12.72 -10.11 8.46
C PHE A 30 -12.21 -11.50 8.11
N ASP A 31 -12.51 -11.93 6.88
CA ASP A 31 -11.96 -13.12 6.23
C ASP A 31 -11.42 -12.71 4.85
N VAL A 32 -10.10 -12.65 4.74
CA VAL A 32 -9.36 -12.19 3.56
C VAL A 32 -9.05 -13.38 2.66
N HIS A 33 -9.67 -13.40 1.47
CA HIS A 33 -9.52 -14.46 0.47
C HIS A 33 -8.25 -14.31 -0.35
N ARG A 34 -7.86 -13.06 -0.64
CA ARG A 34 -6.67 -12.75 -1.42
C ARG A 34 -5.45 -12.65 -0.50
N PRO A 35 -4.49 -13.59 -0.57
CA PRO A 35 -3.38 -13.64 0.40
C PRO A 35 -2.46 -12.41 0.38
N SER A 36 -2.51 -11.58 -0.67
CA SER A 36 -1.81 -10.30 -0.75
C SER A 36 -2.38 -9.27 0.22
N MET A 37 -3.67 -9.31 0.55
CA MET A 37 -4.31 -8.32 1.43
C MET A 37 -4.23 -8.65 2.93
N ALA A 38 -3.38 -9.63 3.29
CA ALA A 38 -3.27 -10.09 4.67
C ALA A 38 -2.56 -9.04 5.54
N VAL A 39 -3.20 -8.57 6.61
CA VAL A 39 -2.62 -7.56 7.50
C VAL A 39 -1.57 -8.21 8.39
N ARG A 40 -0.29 -7.85 8.20
CA ARG A 40 0.83 -8.45 8.94
C ARG A 40 0.88 -9.99 8.81
N GLY A 41 0.38 -10.52 7.70
CA GLY A 41 0.24 -11.96 7.44
C GLY A 41 -1.01 -12.62 8.02
N ALA A 42 -1.87 -11.89 8.75
CA ALA A 42 -3.16 -12.39 9.20
C ALA A 42 -4.22 -12.24 8.11
N SER A 43 -4.80 -13.36 7.67
CA SER A 43 -5.93 -13.38 6.73
C SER A 43 -7.30 -13.43 7.41
N ALA A 44 -7.35 -13.62 8.73
CA ALA A 44 -8.58 -13.59 9.52
C ALA A 44 -8.34 -12.83 10.82
N PHE A 45 -9.17 -11.84 11.10
CA PHE A 45 -9.05 -10.98 12.28
C PHE A 45 -10.35 -10.24 12.57
N ASP A 46 -10.46 -9.75 13.80
CA ASP A 46 -11.61 -8.99 14.28
C ASP A 46 -11.25 -7.50 14.41
N ILE A 47 -12.15 -6.64 13.97
CA ILE A 47 -12.11 -5.19 14.27
C ILE A 47 -13.28 -4.85 15.17
N PHE A 48 -12.97 -4.28 16.33
CA PHE A 48 -13.99 -3.75 17.25
C PHE A 48 -14.20 -2.27 16.94
N VAL A 49 -15.47 -1.86 16.80
CA VAL A 49 -15.85 -0.48 16.46
C VAL A 49 -16.85 0.03 17.48
N THR A 50 -16.58 1.19 18.05
CA THR A 50 -17.41 1.82 19.08
C THR A 50 -17.90 3.17 18.58
N PRO A 51 -19.21 3.35 18.38
CA PRO A 51 -19.78 4.63 17.98
C PRO A 51 -19.75 5.63 19.13
N VAL A 52 -19.37 6.87 18.83
CA VAL A 52 -19.37 8.01 19.73
C VAL A 52 -20.34 9.04 19.17
N VAL A 53 -21.53 9.13 19.79
CA VAL A 53 -22.59 10.03 19.36
C VAL A 53 -22.39 11.41 19.99
N SER A 54 -22.44 12.46 19.17
CA SER A 54 -22.34 13.85 19.58
C SER A 54 -23.37 14.68 18.81
N GLY A 55 -24.54 14.91 19.42
CA GLY A 55 -25.69 15.52 18.74
C GLY A 55 -26.15 14.65 17.56
N ASP A 56 -26.26 15.25 16.38
CA ASP A 56 -26.64 14.55 15.15
C ASP A 56 -25.45 13.91 14.40
N SER A 57 -24.25 13.93 14.99
CA SER A 57 -23.03 13.40 14.41
C SER A 57 -22.56 12.16 15.16
N VAL A 58 -22.03 11.18 14.44
CA VAL A 58 -21.45 9.96 15.00
C VAL A 58 -20.03 9.80 14.49
N GLN A 59 -19.09 9.67 15.43
CA GLN A 59 -17.72 9.26 15.17
C GLN A 59 -17.55 7.79 15.57
N PHE A 60 -16.45 7.19 15.14
CA PHE A 60 -16.15 5.80 15.48
C PHE A 60 -14.74 5.69 16.04
N ASN A 61 -14.64 5.06 17.20
CA ASN A 61 -13.37 4.53 17.68
C ASN A 61 -13.24 3.08 17.22
N GLY A 62 -12.03 2.63 16.96
CA GLY A 62 -11.76 1.33 16.34
C GLY A 62 -10.54 0.65 16.93
N LYS A 63 -10.56 -0.68 17.01
CA LYS A 63 -9.40 -1.48 17.42
C LYS A 63 -9.27 -2.74 16.60
N LEU A 64 -8.09 -2.93 16.01
CA LEU A 64 -7.62 -4.17 15.40
C LEU A 64 -6.41 -4.66 16.18
N SER A 65 -6.34 -5.97 16.47
CA SER A 65 -5.18 -6.60 17.11
C SER A 65 -4.72 -7.81 16.29
N VAL A 66 -3.46 -7.81 15.87
CA VAL A 66 -2.83 -8.91 15.11
C VAL A 66 -1.50 -9.31 15.74
N LYS A 67 -1.14 -10.59 15.66
CA LYS A 67 0.15 -11.11 16.16
C LYS A 67 1.12 -11.35 15.01
N GLN A 68 2.35 -10.88 15.15
CA GLN A 68 3.44 -11.12 14.20
C GLN A 68 4.75 -11.34 14.97
N ASP A 69 5.49 -12.39 14.63
CA ASP A 69 6.81 -12.70 15.20
C ASP A 69 6.88 -12.70 16.76
N GLY A 70 5.77 -13.05 17.42
CA GLY A 70 5.67 -13.08 18.89
C GLY A 70 5.18 -11.78 19.54
N ALA A 71 5.22 -10.66 18.81
CA ALA A 71 4.67 -9.38 19.25
C ALA A 71 3.18 -9.24 18.90
N THR A 72 2.46 -8.44 19.69
CA THR A 72 1.07 -8.04 19.42
C THR A 72 1.05 -6.62 18.88
N HIS A 73 0.49 -6.44 17.70
CA HIS A 73 0.29 -5.13 17.08
C HIS A 73 -1.18 -4.71 17.22
N ASN A 74 -1.41 -3.61 17.91
CA ASN A 74 -2.71 -2.98 18.03
C ASN A 74 -2.76 -1.75 17.12
N PHE A 75 -3.76 -1.69 16.25
CA PHE A 75 -4.11 -0.50 15.48
C PHE A 75 -5.36 0.09 16.10
N LEU A 76 -5.27 1.32 16.58
CA LEU A 76 -6.35 1.99 17.30
C LEU A 76 -6.75 3.26 16.57
N LEU A 77 -8.04 3.54 16.49
CA LEU A 77 -8.59 4.84 16.12
C LEU A 77 -9.31 5.38 17.35
N VAL A 78 -8.84 6.50 17.90
CA VAL A 78 -9.44 7.13 19.08
C VAL A 78 -9.60 8.62 18.81
N ASP A 79 -10.84 9.10 18.88
CA ASP A 79 -11.21 10.50 18.63
C ASP A 79 -10.69 10.99 17.26
N SER A 80 -10.87 10.16 16.23
CA SER A 80 -10.38 10.37 14.87
C SER A 80 -8.85 10.38 14.71
N VAL A 81 -8.08 10.04 15.75
CA VAL A 81 -6.61 9.95 15.68
C VAL A 81 -6.18 8.48 15.66
N PRO A 82 -5.46 8.03 14.62
CA PRO A 82 -5.00 6.67 14.53
C PRO A 82 -3.63 6.48 15.21
N TYR A 83 -3.49 5.38 15.94
CA TYR A 83 -2.28 4.98 16.66
C TYR A 83 -1.90 3.54 16.31
N HIS A 84 -0.60 3.26 16.35
CA HIS A 84 -0.07 1.91 16.27
C HIS A 84 0.70 1.61 17.55
N GLU A 85 0.26 0.60 18.29
CA GLU A 85 0.92 0.12 19.50
C GLU A 85 1.50 -1.28 19.26
N VAL A 86 2.76 -1.47 19.63
CA VAL A 86 3.43 -2.77 19.61
C VAL A 86 3.71 -3.19 21.03
N ILE A 87 3.19 -4.37 21.41
CA ILE A 87 3.42 -5.00 22.69
C ILE A 87 4.28 -6.25 22.47
N ASP A 88 5.47 -6.25 23.05
CA ASP A 88 6.38 -7.40 23.06
C ASP A 88 6.85 -7.68 24.49
N GLY A 89 6.41 -8.82 25.04
CA GLY A 89 6.61 -9.15 26.45
C GLY A 89 6.02 -8.07 27.37
N SER A 90 6.88 -7.36 28.11
CA SER A 90 6.50 -6.25 29.01
C SER A 90 6.72 -4.87 28.40
N ALA A 91 7.31 -4.77 27.21
CA ALA A 91 7.51 -3.51 26.52
C ALA A 91 6.28 -3.15 25.68
N SER A 92 5.87 -1.88 25.75
CA SER A 92 4.87 -1.30 24.84
C SER A 92 5.43 0.00 24.25
N ILE A 93 5.34 0.13 22.93
CA ILE A 93 5.72 1.32 22.18
C ILE A 93 4.52 1.76 21.36
N THR A 94 4.18 3.05 21.42
CA THR A 94 3.09 3.64 20.63
C THR A 94 3.64 4.70 19.70
N THR A 95 3.25 4.63 18.43
CA THR A 95 3.57 5.61 17.39
C THR A 95 2.30 6.16 16.75
N CYS A 96 2.41 7.29 16.08
CA CYS A 96 1.34 7.76 15.20
C CYS A 96 1.16 6.77 14.05
N GLN A 97 -0.10 6.55 13.67
CA GLN A 97 -0.43 5.82 12.46
C GLN A 97 -0.78 6.79 11.33
N SER A 98 -0.53 6.41 10.08
CA SER A 98 -1.00 7.20 8.95
C SER A 98 -2.53 7.17 8.87
N THR A 99 -3.14 8.32 8.62
CA THR A 99 -4.59 8.42 8.37
C THR A 99 -5.01 7.70 7.08
N GLU A 100 -4.06 7.37 6.20
CA GLU A 100 -4.30 6.67 4.92
C GLU A 100 -4.71 5.21 5.11
N PHE A 101 -4.51 4.64 6.30
CA PHE A 101 -4.93 3.28 6.64
C PHE A 101 -6.32 3.18 7.23
N ILE A 102 -7.01 4.31 7.40
CA ILE A 102 -8.37 4.36 7.91
C ILE A 102 -9.29 4.59 6.69
N PRO A 103 -10.22 3.66 6.40
CA PRO A 103 -11.15 3.86 5.30
C PRO A 103 -12.02 5.09 5.54
N GLY A 104 -12.46 5.74 4.47
CA GLY A 104 -13.43 6.84 4.55
C GLY A 104 -14.71 6.35 5.20
N VAL A 105 -14.95 6.72 6.47
CA VAL A 105 -16.12 6.26 7.24
C VAL A 105 -17.41 6.64 6.52
N SER A 106 -17.46 7.85 5.96
CA SER A 106 -18.58 8.30 5.14
C SER A 106 -18.79 7.41 3.92
N ASP A 107 -17.73 6.97 3.26
CA ASP A 107 -17.82 6.19 2.02
C ASP A 107 -18.33 4.78 2.30
N VAL A 108 -17.85 4.16 3.39
CA VAL A 108 -18.36 2.85 3.85
C VAL A 108 -19.85 2.95 4.20
N VAL A 109 -20.24 3.96 5.00
CA VAL A 109 -21.65 4.15 5.41
C VAL A 109 -22.52 4.43 4.19
N ASN A 110 -22.05 5.27 3.26
CA ASN A 110 -22.76 5.60 2.03
C ASN A 110 -22.91 4.37 1.13
N ALA A 111 -21.88 3.56 0.96
CA ALA A 111 -21.93 2.34 0.16
C ALA A 111 -22.96 1.35 0.72
N ILE A 112 -23.01 1.14 2.04
CA ILE A 112 -24.03 0.28 2.65
C ILE A 112 -25.42 0.92 2.48
N ALA A 113 -25.54 2.23 2.69
CA ALA A 113 -26.80 2.94 2.56
C ALA A 113 -27.35 2.94 1.11
N SER A 114 -26.48 2.99 0.10
CA SER A 114 -26.84 3.01 -1.31
C SER A 114 -27.07 1.62 -1.91
N ALA A 115 -26.79 0.54 -1.17
CA ALA A 115 -26.89 -0.83 -1.68
C ALA A 115 -28.28 -1.13 -2.25
N THR A 116 -28.37 -1.76 -3.42
CA THR A 116 -29.62 -2.01 -4.16
C THR A 116 -29.95 -3.50 -4.26
N ALA A 117 -31.23 -3.87 -4.26
CA ALA A 117 -31.63 -5.28 -4.40
C ALA A 117 -31.26 -5.84 -5.78
N VAL A 118 -30.81 -7.09 -5.81
CA VAL A 118 -30.49 -7.85 -7.04
C VAL A 118 -31.14 -9.22 -7.00
N ALA A 119 -31.55 -9.73 -8.15
CA ALA A 119 -32.26 -11.02 -8.24
C ALA A 119 -31.31 -12.22 -8.07
N SER A 120 -30.04 -12.06 -8.46
CA SER A 120 -29.03 -13.11 -8.36
C SER A 120 -27.61 -12.54 -8.30
N VAL A 121 -26.69 -13.37 -7.84
CA VAL A 121 -25.25 -13.08 -7.81
C VAL A 121 -24.53 -14.12 -8.67
N SER A 122 -23.77 -13.66 -9.66
CA SER A 122 -22.86 -14.48 -10.45
C SER A 122 -21.49 -14.50 -9.77
N THR A 123 -21.10 -15.65 -9.22
CA THR A 123 -19.82 -15.80 -8.51
C THR A 123 -19.28 -17.22 -8.61
N ASN A 124 -17.98 -17.37 -8.43
CA ASN A 124 -17.29 -18.64 -8.20
C ASN A 124 -17.09 -18.95 -6.71
N GLN A 125 -17.47 -18.04 -5.81
CA GLN A 125 -17.37 -18.23 -4.37
C GLN A 125 -18.57 -19.02 -3.83
N ALA A 126 -18.33 -19.80 -2.78
CA ALA A 126 -19.39 -20.52 -2.07
C ALA A 126 -20.15 -19.56 -1.13
N ILE A 127 -21.12 -18.82 -1.66
CA ILE A 127 -21.99 -17.93 -0.89
C ILE A 127 -23.45 -18.41 -0.92
N SER A 128 -24.21 -18.11 0.13
CA SER A 128 -25.65 -18.45 0.18
C SER A 128 -26.45 -17.36 0.87
N CYS A 129 -27.67 -17.14 0.39
CA CYS A 129 -28.63 -16.22 1.01
C CYS A 129 -30.01 -16.87 1.06
N THR A 130 -30.08 -18.04 1.70
CA THR A 130 -31.34 -18.77 1.89
C THR A 130 -32.32 -17.90 2.67
N ASP A 131 -33.53 -17.76 2.14
CA ASP A 131 -34.63 -16.95 2.71
C ASP A 131 -34.30 -15.46 2.90
N GLY A 132 -33.28 -14.95 2.22
CA GLY A 132 -32.86 -13.55 2.24
C GLY A 132 -32.97 -12.86 0.88
N THR A 133 -32.69 -11.56 0.87
CA THR A 133 -32.58 -10.73 -0.33
C THR A 133 -31.13 -10.34 -0.55
N TRP A 134 -30.63 -10.52 -1.76
CA TRP A 134 -29.32 -10.01 -2.14
C TRP A 134 -29.37 -8.50 -2.37
N LEU A 135 -28.41 -7.80 -1.79
CA LEU A 135 -28.12 -6.40 -2.05
C LEU A 135 -26.75 -6.31 -2.71
N SER A 136 -26.55 -5.35 -3.61
CA SER A 136 -25.27 -5.06 -4.24
C SER A 136 -24.89 -3.61 -4.02
N THR A 137 -23.60 -3.36 -3.81
CA THR A 137 -23.03 -2.03 -3.69
C THR A 137 -21.60 -2.00 -4.22
N THR A 138 -21.03 -0.80 -4.28
CA THR A 138 -19.65 -0.57 -4.70
C THR A 138 -18.96 0.33 -3.67
N LEU A 139 -17.73 -0.01 -3.32
CA LEU A 139 -16.85 0.80 -2.46
C LEU A 139 -15.48 0.83 -3.15
N ASP A 140 -14.93 2.03 -3.36
CA ASP A 140 -13.62 2.24 -4.03
C ASP A 140 -13.48 1.51 -5.38
N GLY A 141 -14.57 1.45 -6.14
CA GLY A 141 -14.61 0.77 -7.45
C GLY A 141 -14.82 -0.76 -7.37
N GLU A 142 -14.66 -1.35 -6.19
CA GLU A 142 -14.85 -2.79 -5.96
C GLU A 142 -16.30 -3.15 -5.65
N SER A 143 -16.76 -4.27 -6.21
CA SER A 143 -18.15 -4.72 -6.07
C SER A 143 -18.32 -5.62 -4.85
N TYR A 144 -19.36 -5.33 -4.06
CA TYR A 144 -19.74 -6.12 -2.89
C TYR A 144 -21.20 -6.54 -2.96
N VAL A 145 -21.51 -7.67 -2.34
CA VAL A 145 -22.88 -8.15 -2.15
C VAL A 145 -23.15 -8.45 -0.68
N VAL A 146 -24.37 -8.17 -0.24
CA VAL A 146 -24.82 -8.40 1.14
C VAL A 146 -26.05 -9.27 1.12
N CYS A 147 -26.08 -10.31 1.95
CA CYS A 147 -27.31 -11.05 2.21
C CYS A 147 -28.08 -10.37 3.35
N SER A 148 -29.27 -9.84 3.06
CA SER A 148 -30.15 -9.26 4.08
C SER A 148 -31.33 -10.18 4.35
N LYS A 149 -31.58 -10.51 5.62
CA LYS A 149 -32.73 -11.31 6.05
C LYS A 149 -33.65 -10.47 6.96
N PRO A 150 -34.98 -10.70 6.93
CA PRO A 150 -35.95 -9.86 7.67
C PRO A 150 -35.73 -9.78 9.19
N ASP A 151 -35.21 -10.85 9.79
CA ASP A 151 -35.04 -10.98 11.26
C ASP A 151 -33.58 -11.04 11.71
N ASP A 152 -32.63 -10.98 10.77
CA ASP A 152 -31.21 -11.09 11.09
C ASP A 152 -30.65 -9.71 11.39
N VAL A 153 -30.12 -9.56 12.60
CA VAL A 153 -29.41 -8.34 13.00
C VAL A 153 -28.00 -8.38 12.41
N ASN A 154 -27.40 -9.56 12.30
CA ASN A 154 -26.07 -9.72 11.77
C ASN A 154 -26.15 -9.92 10.25
N PHE A 155 -25.17 -9.40 9.52
CA PHE A 155 -25.09 -9.62 8.08
C PHE A 155 -23.64 -9.79 7.66
N THR A 156 -23.45 -10.52 6.56
CA THR A 156 -22.14 -10.69 5.93
C THR A 156 -22.11 -9.95 4.61
N VAL A 157 -21.07 -9.16 4.43
CA VAL A 157 -20.68 -8.52 3.18
C VAL A 157 -19.66 -9.44 2.50
N TYR A 158 -19.92 -9.77 1.24
CA TYR A 158 -19.05 -10.60 0.42
C TYR A 158 -18.43 -9.74 -0.69
N GLY A 159 -17.11 -9.71 -0.73
CA GLY A 159 -16.27 -9.12 -1.77
C GLY A 159 -15.55 -10.20 -2.57
N ALA A 160 -14.96 -9.83 -3.71
CA ALA A 160 -14.11 -10.75 -4.48
C ALA A 160 -12.90 -11.23 -3.66
N ASP A 161 -12.34 -10.33 -2.85
CA ASP A 161 -11.05 -10.51 -2.18
C ASP A 161 -11.13 -10.65 -0.66
N LEU A 162 -12.26 -10.29 -0.07
CA LEU A 162 -12.53 -10.44 1.36
C LEU A 162 -14.02 -10.56 1.64
N SER A 163 -14.35 -11.11 2.79
CA SER A 163 -15.69 -11.08 3.38
C SER A 163 -15.62 -10.42 4.76
N VAL A 164 -16.68 -9.70 5.14
CA VAL A 164 -16.81 -9.08 6.46
C VAL A 164 -18.15 -9.47 7.07
N SER A 165 -18.14 -10.13 8.22
CA SER A 165 -19.36 -10.38 8.99
C SER A 165 -19.49 -9.34 10.11
N LEU A 166 -20.67 -8.75 10.23
CA LEU A 166 -20.97 -7.73 11.22
C LEU A 166 -21.78 -8.34 12.36
N GLU A 167 -21.31 -8.15 13.59
CA GLU A 167 -21.95 -8.59 14.83
C GLU A 167 -22.19 -7.39 15.76
N TYR A 168 -23.42 -7.26 16.26
CA TYR A 168 -23.75 -6.29 17.30
C TYR A 168 -23.38 -6.84 18.68
N LEU A 169 -22.59 -6.08 19.43
CA LEU A 169 -22.17 -6.48 20.77
C LEU A 169 -23.21 -6.08 21.81
N THR A 170 -23.47 -6.98 22.75
CA THR A 170 -24.36 -6.74 23.89
C THR A 170 -23.72 -5.84 24.95
N GLU A 171 -22.39 -5.85 25.03
CA GLU A 171 -21.59 -5.00 25.89
C GLU A 171 -20.75 -4.05 25.03
N ASN A 172 -20.72 -2.77 25.41
CA ASN A 172 -19.93 -1.80 24.68
C ASN A 172 -18.44 -2.03 24.91
N VAL A 173 -17.66 -1.92 23.84
CA VAL A 173 -16.21 -2.03 23.90
C VAL A 173 -15.64 -0.64 24.11
N GLU A 174 -14.81 -0.47 25.12
CA GLU A 174 -14.03 0.76 25.27
C GLU A 174 -12.74 0.64 24.47
N VAL A 175 -12.57 1.55 23.51
CA VAL A 175 -11.32 1.72 22.76
C VAL A 175 -10.59 2.92 23.36
N ASN A 176 -9.61 2.64 24.21
CA ASN A 176 -8.87 3.64 24.94
C ASN A 176 -7.56 4.04 24.24
N LYS A 177 -7.21 5.32 24.29
CA LYS A 177 -5.92 5.83 23.82
C LYS A 177 -4.77 5.20 24.63
N PRO A 178 -3.72 4.65 23.99
CA PRO A 178 -2.56 4.11 24.71
C PRO A 178 -1.86 5.16 25.57
N LEU A 179 -1.33 4.77 26.73
CA LEU A 179 -0.77 5.68 27.74
C LEU A 179 0.40 6.55 27.25
N ASN A 180 1.27 6.00 26.39
CA ASN A 180 2.46 6.67 25.87
C ASN A 180 2.28 7.18 24.44
N SER A 181 1.03 7.49 24.06
CA SER A 181 0.73 7.95 22.70
C SER A 181 1.32 9.33 22.41
N PRO A 182 1.88 9.55 21.21
CA PRO A 182 2.29 10.89 20.79
C PRO A 182 1.11 11.89 20.77
N SER A 183 1.43 13.18 20.87
CA SER A 183 0.45 14.26 20.95
C SER A 183 0.22 14.99 19.63
N ASP A 184 1.09 14.76 18.66
CA ASP A 184 1.20 15.43 17.37
C ASP A 184 0.72 14.57 16.20
N CYS A 185 0.03 13.45 16.48
CA CYS A 185 -0.53 12.60 15.45
C CYS A 185 -1.66 13.32 14.67
N ALA A 186 -1.67 13.13 13.35
CA ALA A 186 -2.69 13.69 12.48
C ALA A 186 -4.05 13.00 12.70
N ALA A 187 -5.12 13.79 12.67
CA ALA A 187 -6.49 13.28 12.72
C ALA A 187 -7.06 13.03 11.31
N VAL A 188 -7.93 12.03 11.19
CA VAL A 188 -8.70 11.73 9.98
C VAL A 188 -9.69 12.88 9.73
N LYS A 189 -9.75 13.40 8.50
CA LYS A 189 -10.55 14.59 8.17
C LYS A 189 -12.05 14.31 8.03
N ASP A 190 -12.44 13.10 7.61
CA ASP A 190 -13.83 12.69 7.35
C ASP A 190 -14.27 11.54 8.28
N GLY A 191 -13.93 11.64 9.57
CA GLY A 191 -14.16 10.60 10.57
C GLY A 191 -15.58 10.54 11.16
N SER A 192 -16.51 11.38 10.69
CA SER A 192 -17.85 11.49 11.26
C SER A 192 -18.96 11.45 10.20
N VAL A 193 -20.09 10.85 10.56
CA VAL A 193 -21.28 10.77 9.71
C VAL A 193 -22.52 11.26 10.46
N ALA A 194 -23.54 11.67 9.72
CA ALA A 194 -24.83 12.01 10.33
C ALA A 194 -25.48 10.77 10.96
N LEU A 195 -26.08 10.91 12.14
CA LEU A 195 -26.81 9.84 12.82
C LEU A 195 -27.90 9.22 11.93
N SER A 196 -28.57 10.04 11.11
CA SER A 196 -29.57 9.59 10.14
C SER A 196 -29.00 8.70 9.03
N ALA A 197 -27.72 8.82 8.69
CA ALA A 197 -27.07 7.95 7.70
C ALA A 197 -26.90 6.51 8.22
N LEU A 198 -26.89 6.33 9.55
CA LEU A 198 -26.70 5.06 10.21
C LEU A 198 -27.99 4.25 10.42
N GLU A 199 -29.15 4.82 10.09
CA GLU A 199 -30.46 4.15 10.22
C GLU A 199 -30.49 2.77 9.54
N LYS A 200 -29.81 2.63 8.40
CA LYS A 200 -29.78 1.37 7.63
C LYS A 200 -28.84 0.32 8.21
N ILE A 201 -27.80 0.76 8.91
CA ILE A 201 -26.85 -0.13 9.57
C ILE A 201 -27.50 -0.60 10.86
N TYR A 202 -27.81 0.34 11.76
CA TYR A 202 -28.33 0.09 13.10
C TYR A 202 -29.85 -0.11 13.18
N GLY A 203 -30.53 -0.51 12.10
CA GLY A 203 -31.99 -0.46 11.85
C GLY A 203 -32.97 -1.03 12.90
N LYS A 204 -32.51 -1.37 14.10
CA LYS A 204 -33.30 -1.72 15.28
C LYS A 204 -33.28 -0.68 16.41
N ALA A 205 -32.38 0.31 16.40
CA ALA A 205 -32.25 1.27 17.50
C ALA A 205 -33.04 2.58 17.31
N LEU A 206 -33.45 2.95 16.08
CA LEU A 206 -33.96 4.31 15.80
C LEU A 206 -35.37 4.38 15.19
N SER A 207 -35.86 3.39 14.45
CA SER A 207 -37.29 3.26 14.12
C SER A 207 -37.62 1.88 13.56
N GLY A 208 -38.77 1.30 13.92
CA GLY A 208 -39.23 -0.03 13.50
C GLY A 208 -39.70 -0.13 12.04
N SER A 209 -38.98 0.48 11.09
CA SER A 209 -39.37 0.51 9.68
C SER A 209 -38.65 -0.57 8.87
N GLN A 210 -39.39 -1.60 8.43
CA GLN A 210 -38.89 -2.59 7.47
C GLN A 210 -38.76 -1.99 6.07
N ARG A 211 -37.63 -2.26 5.42
CA ARG A 211 -37.28 -1.80 4.08
C ARG A 211 -38.13 -2.52 3.02
N ARG A 212 -38.96 -1.79 2.27
CA ARG A 212 -39.57 -2.28 1.02
C ARG A 212 -38.72 -1.85 -0.17
N LEU A 213 -37.80 -2.70 -0.60
CA LEU A 213 -37.07 -2.48 -1.86
C LEU A 213 -37.95 -2.85 -3.04
N LYS A 214 -37.92 -2.03 -4.09
CA LYS A 214 -38.36 -2.46 -5.40
C LYS A 214 -37.31 -3.42 -5.96
N GLU A 215 -37.76 -4.56 -6.45
CA GLU A 215 -36.94 -5.58 -7.09
C GLU A 215 -36.42 -5.04 -8.43
N GLU A 216 -35.10 -4.91 -8.58
CA GLU A 216 -34.48 -4.73 -9.90
C GLU A 216 -34.01 -6.09 -10.43
N VAL A 217 -34.34 -6.40 -11.68
CA VAL A 217 -34.04 -7.67 -12.38
C VAL A 217 -32.56 -7.74 -12.82
N LYS A 218 -31.64 -7.18 -12.03
CA LYS A 218 -30.21 -7.16 -12.35
C LYS A 218 -29.50 -8.30 -11.63
N THR A 219 -28.53 -8.91 -12.31
CA THR A 219 -27.58 -9.86 -11.71
C THR A 219 -26.33 -9.09 -11.30
N ALA A 220 -25.93 -9.19 -10.03
CA ALA A 220 -24.62 -8.70 -9.58
C ALA A 220 -23.53 -9.71 -9.94
N SER A 221 -22.32 -9.25 -10.18
CA SER A 221 -21.16 -10.12 -10.41
C SER A 221 -20.16 -9.93 -9.28
N LEU A 222 -19.70 -11.05 -8.73
CA LEU A 222 -18.65 -11.13 -7.71
C LEU A 222 -17.61 -12.13 -8.18
N SER A 223 -16.70 -11.69 -9.05
CA SER A 223 -15.61 -12.51 -9.58
C SER A 223 -14.29 -11.80 -9.36
N SER A 224 -13.26 -12.53 -8.93
CA SER A 224 -11.91 -11.99 -8.85
C SER A 224 -11.44 -11.55 -10.24
N ALA A 225 -10.81 -10.38 -10.32
CA ALA A 225 -10.17 -9.91 -11.53
C ALA A 225 -9.07 -10.91 -11.92
N LYS A 226 -9.26 -11.63 -13.02
CA LYS A 226 -8.22 -12.49 -13.60
C LYS A 226 -7.52 -11.71 -14.70
N CYS A 227 -6.30 -11.28 -14.44
CA CYS A 227 -5.44 -10.71 -15.46
C CYS A 227 -4.94 -11.84 -16.38
N SER A 228 -5.15 -11.70 -17.69
CA SER A 228 -4.55 -12.55 -18.71
C SER A 228 -3.59 -11.73 -19.56
N CYS A 229 -2.49 -12.33 -20.00
CA CYS A 229 -1.61 -11.62 -20.92
C CYS A 229 -2.32 -11.33 -22.24
N GLN A 230 -2.32 -10.07 -22.67
CA GLN A 230 -2.91 -9.64 -23.93
C GLN A 230 -1.96 -9.86 -25.13
N SER A 231 -0.69 -10.16 -24.87
CA SER A 231 0.31 -10.49 -25.87
C SER A 231 0.76 -11.94 -25.77
N LYS A 232 1.58 -12.39 -26.74
CA LYS A 232 2.32 -13.65 -26.59
C LYS A 232 3.24 -13.54 -25.35
N PRO A 233 3.19 -14.48 -24.40
CA PRO A 233 4.11 -14.49 -23.27
C PRO A 233 5.57 -14.55 -23.72
N ARG A 234 6.44 -13.84 -23.01
CA ARG A 234 7.88 -13.71 -23.30
C ARG A 234 8.70 -14.04 -22.05
N PRO A 235 9.97 -14.45 -22.20
CA PRO A 235 10.88 -14.52 -21.06
C PRO A 235 10.91 -13.20 -20.30
N CYS A 236 10.92 -13.28 -18.98
CA CYS A 236 11.05 -12.12 -18.10
C CYS A 236 12.39 -12.16 -17.38
N LEU A 237 13.13 -11.04 -17.43
CA LEU A 237 14.34 -10.82 -16.68
C LEU A 237 14.12 -9.74 -15.63
N PHE A 238 14.44 -10.07 -14.39
CA PHE A 238 14.29 -9.22 -13.23
C PHE A 238 15.66 -8.71 -12.75
N PHE A 239 15.81 -7.39 -12.66
CA PHE A 239 16.96 -6.73 -12.06
C PHE A 239 16.58 -6.17 -10.69
N HIS A 240 17.22 -6.70 -9.65
CA HIS A 240 17.09 -6.17 -8.30
C HIS A 240 17.75 -4.78 -8.17
N GLY A 241 17.55 -4.17 -6.99
CA GLY A 241 18.06 -2.85 -6.66
C GLY A 241 19.51 -2.85 -6.17
N MET A 242 19.72 -2.26 -5.00
CA MET A 242 21.03 -2.18 -4.34
C MET A 242 21.15 -3.17 -3.19
N ASP A 243 22.35 -3.25 -2.61
CA ASP A 243 22.66 -4.01 -1.38
C ASP A 243 22.77 -5.54 -1.53
N VAL A 244 23.05 -6.03 -2.74
CA VAL A 244 23.49 -7.41 -2.95
C VAL A 244 25.02 -7.47 -3.02
N GLU A 245 25.64 -8.15 -2.05
CA GLU A 245 27.10 -8.16 -1.87
C GLU A 245 27.87 -8.98 -2.91
N LYS A 246 27.24 -9.94 -3.58
CA LYS A 246 27.94 -10.90 -4.46
C LYS A 246 27.11 -11.24 -5.69
N ASP A 247 27.81 -11.49 -6.79
CA ASP A 247 27.18 -12.05 -7.99
C ASP A 247 26.67 -13.47 -7.71
N GLY A 248 25.43 -13.74 -8.07
CA GLY A 248 24.78 -15.06 -7.97
C GLY A 248 24.41 -15.66 -9.33
N GLY A 249 24.70 -14.95 -10.42
CA GLY A 249 24.31 -15.36 -11.77
C GLY A 249 22.82 -15.13 -12.04
N ILE A 250 22.27 -15.88 -13.01
CA ILE A 250 20.84 -15.88 -13.31
C ILE A 250 20.21 -17.08 -12.62
N ILE A 251 19.21 -16.82 -11.77
CA ILE A 251 18.46 -17.86 -11.05
C ILE A 251 16.97 -17.76 -11.38
N ASP A 252 16.24 -18.84 -11.15
CA ASP A 252 14.82 -18.91 -11.50
C ASP A 252 13.90 -18.46 -10.36
N ASP A 253 14.41 -18.27 -9.14
CA ASP A 253 13.63 -17.86 -7.96
C ASP A 253 14.43 -16.89 -7.08
N TYR A 254 13.82 -15.76 -6.70
CA TYR A 254 14.48 -14.79 -5.85
C TYR A 254 13.47 -14.08 -4.91
N PRO A 255 13.55 -14.30 -3.58
CA PRO A 255 12.59 -13.77 -2.61
C PRO A 255 12.42 -12.25 -2.59
N PHE A 256 13.42 -11.51 -3.10
CA PHE A 256 13.37 -10.05 -3.22
C PHE A 256 12.12 -9.58 -3.98
N PHE A 257 11.73 -10.29 -5.04
CA PHE A 257 10.55 -9.98 -5.86
C PHE A 257 9.25 -10.64 -5.37
N GLY A 258 9.25 -11.09 -4.11
CA GLY A 258 8.07 -11.63 -3.44
C GLY A 258 7.32 -12.68 -4.26
N LYS A 259 6.03 -12.45 -4.49
CA LYS A 259 5.13 -13.39 -5.16
C LYS A 259 4.91 -13.10 -6.64
N ILE A 260 5.77 -12.32 -7.31
CA ILE A 260 5.56 -11.86 -8.69
C ILE A 260 5.24 -12.99 -9.69
N LYS A 261 5.76 -14.20 -9.46
CA LYS A 261 5.48 -15.38 -10.30
C LYS A 261 4.01 -15.75 -10.39
N GLN A 262 3.22 -15.40 -9.38
CA GLN A 262 1.77 -15.65 -9.33
C GLN A 262 0.97 -14.58 -10.08
N HIS A 263 1.58 -13.42 -10.36
CA HIS A 263 0.90 -12.21 -10.83
C HIS A 263 1.42 -11.67 -12.18
N ALA A 264 2.38 -12.34 -12.81
CA ALA A 264 2.95 -11.93 -14.09
C ALA A 264 2.58 -12.87 -15.25
N PRO A 265 1.30 -12.89 -15.72
CA PRO A 265 0.84 -13.83 -16.75
C PRO A 265 1.49 -13.62 -18.13
N CYS A 266 2.17 -12.50 -18.34
CA CYS A 266 2.93 -12.23 -19.57
C CYS A 266 4.33 -12.84 -19.59
N CYS A 267 4.79 -13.41 -18.47
CA CYS A 267 6.07 -14.08 -18.40
C CYS A 267 5.92 -15.55 -18.81
N SER A 268 6.67 -15.98 -19.84
CA SER A 268 6.79 -17.40 -20.21
C SER A 268 7.83 -18.14 -19.35
N SER A 269 8.79 -17.40 -18.79
CA SER A 269 9.82 -17.87 -17.87
C SER A 269 10.25 -16.71 -16.96
N PHE A 270 10.83 -17.04 -15.81
CA PHE A 270 11.27 -16.08 -14.81
C PHE A 270 12.77 -16.25 -14.60
N SER A 271 13.52 -15.17 -14.76
CA SER A 271 14.96 -15.13 -14.57
C SER A 271 15.33 -13.91 -13.74
N PHE A 272 16.11 -14.10 -12.68
CA PHE A 272 16.53 -13.04 -11.77
C PHE A 272 18.04 -12.88 -11.86
N ALA A 273 18.52 -11.71 -12.27
CA ALA A 273 19.94 -11.42 -12.36
C ALA A 273 20.46 -10.95 -11.00
N ILE A 274 21.24 -11.81 -10.33
CA ILE A 274 21.86 -11.50 -9.04
C ILE A 274 23.24 -10.90 -9.29
N LEU A 275 23.29 -9.57 -9.32
CA LEU A 275 24.52 -8.79 -9.54
C LEU A 275 25.02 -8.17 -8.22
N ASN A 276 26.34 -8.08 -8.06
CA ASN A 276 26.94 -7.29 -6.98
C ASN A 276 26.59 -5.80 -7.16
N THR A 277 25.88 -5.25 -6.19
CA THR A 277 25.35 -3.88 -6.14
C THR A 277 25.64 -3.22 -4.79
N VAL A 278 26.76 -3.62 -4.18
CA VAL A 278 27.38 -2.96 -3.02
C VAL A 278 28.68 -2.30 -3.46
N ASP A 279 29.49 -3.03 -4.23
CA ASP A 279 30.86 -2.63 -4.55
C ASP A 279 30.98 -1.77 -5.82
N TYR A 280 29.92 -1.69 -6.61
CA TYR A 280 29.93 -1.03 -7.92
C TYR A 280 29.01 0.18 -7.96
N GLU A 281 29.47 1.30 -8.51
CA GLU A 281 28.57 2.39 -8.87
C GLU A 281 27.56 1.93 -9.93
N TRP A 282 26.37 2.54 -9.95
CA TRP A 282 25.32 2.20 -10.92
C TRP A 282 25.74 2.39 -12.40
N TYR A 283 26.86 3.07 -12.66
CA TYR A 283 27.44 3.33 -13.96
C TYR A 283 28.80 2.64 -14.19
N ASN A 284 29.20 1.72 -13.30
CA ASN A 284 30.47 1.03 -13.40
C ASN A 284 30.49 0.06 -14.60
N GLU A 285 31.52 0.14 -15.45
CA GLU A 285 31.57 -0.61 -16.71
C GLU A 285 31.40 -2.13 -16.53
N THR A 286 31.99 -2.72 -15.48
CA THR A 286 31.85 -4.15 -15.18
C THR A 286 30.41 -4.50 -14.79
N LEU A 287 29.74 -3.67 -13.99
CA LEU A 287 28.34 -3.88 -13.64
C LEU A 287 27.42 -3.75 -14.87
N LEU A 288 27.68 -2.74 -15.71
CA LEU A 288 26.90 -2.50 -16.93
C LEU A 288 27.04 -3.66 -17.92
N GLU A 289 28.24 -4.20 -18.10
CA GLU A 289 28.50 -5.36 -18.94
C GLU A 289 27.74 -6.59 -18.41
N LYS A 290 27.76 -6.83 -17.09
CA LYS A 290 27.00 -7.93 -16.47
C LYS A 290 25.49 -7.79 -16.68
N ALA A 291 24.94 -6.59 -16.48
CA ALA A 291 23.52 -6.33 -16.70
C ALA A 291 23.14 -6.58 -18.17
N CYS A 292 23.97 -6.12 -19.08
CA CYS A 292 23.79 -6.33 -20.51
C CYS A 292 23.83 -7.81 -20.91
N ASN A 293 24.86 -8.54 -20.45
CA ASN A 293 25.00 -9.97 -20.69
C ASN A 293 23.84 -10.77 -20.12
N ALA A 294 23.33 -10.39 -18.94
CA ALA A 294 22.14 -11.02 -18.38
C ALA A 294 20.92 -10.87 -19.30
N ALA A 295 20.68 -9.67 -19.83
CA ALA A 295 19.59 -9.41 -20.77
C ALA A 295 19.75 -10.18 -22.10
N LEU A 296 20.97 -10.24 -22.64
CA LEU A 296 21.24 -11.00 -23.86
C LEU A 296 21.08 -12.51 -23.68
N ASN A 297 21.47 -13.05 -22.52
CA ASN A 297 21.35 -14.48 -22.21
C ASN A 297 19.90 -14.97 -22.11
N VAL A 298 18.98 -14.10 -21.66
CA VAL A 298 17.55 -14.44 -21.54
C VAL A 298 16.75 -14.05 -22.78
N SER A 299 17.24 -13.08 -23.54
CA SER A 299 16.69 -12.64 -24.82
C SER A 299 16.57 -13.80 -25.81
N THR A 300 15.50 -13.78 -26.61
CA THR A 300 15.22 -14.85 -27.59
C THR A 300 14.95 -14.29 -28.99
N GLY A 301 15.02 -15.16 -29.99
CA GLY A 301 14.69 -14.81 -31.38
C GLY A 301 15.82 -14.15 -32.17
N SER A 302 17.05 -14.12 -31.62
CA SER A 302 18.27 -14.04 -32.41
C SER A 302 18.79 -15.45 -32.69
N THR A 303 19.29 -15.69 -33.90
CA THR A 303 20.08 -16.89 -34.24
C THR A 303 21.58 -16.62 -34.25
N ASP A 304 21.96 -15.35 -34.08
CA ASP A 304 23.35 -14.91 -33.98
C ASP A 304 23.74 -14.84 -32.50
N SER A 305 24.70 -15.67 -32.09
CA SER A 305 25.22 -15.74 -30.73
C SER A 305 26.05 -14.53 -30.33
N GLU A 306 26.54 -13.74 -31.30
CA GLU A 306 27.34 -12.54 -31.08
C GLU A 306 26.49 -11.25 -31.11
N SER A 307 25.17 -11.38 -31.29
CA SER A 307 24.26 -10.23 -31.32
C SER A 307 24.23 -9.50 -29.98
N THR A 308 24.48 -8.19 -30.01
CA THR A 308 24.32 -7.29 -28.86
C THR A 308 22.92 -6.64 -28.80
N VAL A 309 21.96 -7.23 -29.52
CA VAL A 309 20.57 -6.73 -29.61
C VAL A 309 19.64 -7.63 -28.80
N ILE A 310 19.00 -7.05 -27.79
CA ILE A 310 17.98 -7.69 -26.94
C ILE A 310 16.65 -7.77 -27.72
N ASN A 311 16.05 -8.94 -27.81
CA ASN A 311 14.79 -9.18 -28.50
C ASN A 311 13.87 -10.09 -27.66
N ASN A 312 12.56 -9.93 -27.83
CA ASN A 312 11.54 -10.81 -27.23
C ASN A 312 11.74 -11.04 -25.72
N LEU A 313 11.90 -9.96 -24.96
CA LEU A 313 12.19 -9.99 -23.52
C LEU A 313 11.31 -8.98 -22.79
N ILE A 314 10.81 -9.32 -21.61
CA ILE A 314 10.26 -8.34 -20.68
C ILE A 314 11.31 -8.10 -19.60
N VAL A 315 11.82 -6.88 -19.49
CA VAL A 315 12.73 -6.48 -18.42
C VAL A 315 11.92 -5.82 -17.32
N VAL A 316 12.05 -6.32 -16.10
CA VAL A 316 11.45 -5.72 -14.91
C VAL A 316 12.61 -5.31 -14.01
N ALA A 317 12.74 -4.02 -13.72
CA ALA A 317 13.85 -3.52 -12.94
C ALA A 317 13.33 -2.72 -11.76
N HIS A 318 13.88 -3.01 -10.57
CA HIS A 318 13.54 -2.30 -9.34
C HIS A 318 14.70 -1.40 -8.90
N SER A 319 14.36 -0.20 -8.41
CA SER A 319 15.33 0.72 -7.81
C SER A 319 16.53 0.94 -8.74
N MET A 320 17.75 0.82 -8.22
CA MET A 320 18.99 0.97 -8.98
C MET A 320 19.10 0.04 -10.21
N GLY A 321 18.35 -1.07 -10.25
CA GLY A 321 18.20 -1.91 -11.44
C GLY A 321 17.91 -1.13 -12.71
N ASN A 322 17.08 -0.09 -12.60
CA ASN A 322 16.75 0.79 -13.72
C ASN A 322 17.94 1.62 -14.16
N ASN A 323 18.69 2.20 -13.21
CA ASN A 323 19.86 3.01 -13.49
C ASN A 323 20.96 2.22 -14.19
N MET A 324 21.24 0.99 -13.72
CA MET A 324 22.26 0.14 -14.35
C MET A 324 21.83 -0.32 -15.75
N PHE A 325 20.57 -0.75 -15.93
CA PHE A 325 20.11 -1.18 -17.24
C PHE A 325 20.06 -0.01 -18.24
N ALA A 326 19.57 1.16 -17.82
CA ALA A 326 19.59 2.38 -18.62
C ALA A 326 21.01 2.75 -19.08
N SER A 327 21.98 2.63 -18.18
CA SER A 327 23.37 2.99 -18.43
C SER A 327 24.08 2.01 -19.36
N ALA A 328 23.80 0.72 -19.24
CA ALA A 328 24.33 -0.31 -20.14
C ALA A 328 23.86 -0.11 -21.59
N LEU A 329 22.61 0.30 -21.76
CA LEU A 329 22.07 0.68 -23.07
C LEU A 329 22.64 2.02 -23.56
N ALA A 330 22.84 2.99 -22.65
CA ALA A 330 23.39 4.30 -23.00
C ALA A 330 24.86 4.24 -23.41
N SER A 331 25.64 3.33 -22.83
CA SER A 331 27.03 3.07 -23.19
C SER A 331 27.19 2.29 -24.50
N GLY A 332 26.10 1.70 -25.02
CA GLY A 332 26.10 0.90 -26.24
C GLY A 332 26.63 -0.53 -26.05
N MET A 333 26.73 -1.02 -24.81
CA MET A 333 27.11 -2.42 -24.53
C MET A 333 26.08 -3.40 -25.10
N CYS A 334 24.81 -3.02 -25.07
CA CYS A 334 23.74 -3.64 -25.84
C CYS A 334 22.72 -2.61 -26.30
N SER A 335 21.78 -3.06 -27.13
CA SER A 335 20.67 -2.25 -27.60
C SER A 335 19.35 -3.00 -27.52
N ILE A 336 18.25 -2.26 -27.39
CA ILE A 336 16.90 -2.81 -27.46
C ILE A 336 16.48 -2.95 -28.92
N GLY A 337 16.10 -4.17 -29.29
CA GLY A 337 15.54 -4.55 -30.59
C GLY A 337 14.02 -4.65 -30.57
N ARG A 338 13.49 -5.77 -31.07
CA ARG A 338 12.05 -5.99 -31.27
C ARG A 338 11.40 -6.71 -30.09
N ASN A 339 10.13 -6.36 -29.83
CA ASN A 339 9.28 -7.01 -28.82
C ASN A 339 9.91 -7.03 -27.42
N VAL A 340 10.55 -5.93 -27.03
CA VAL A 340 11.08 -5.75 -25.68
C VAL A 340 10.22 -4.76 -24.93
N ASP A 341 9.80 -5.14 -23.73
CA ASP A 341 9.14 -4.24 -22.79
C ASP A 341 10.08 -4.02 -21.62
N TRP A 342 10.05 -2.81 -21.05
CA TRP A 342 10.79 -2.49 -19.83
C TRP A 342 9.83 -1.84 -18.83
N VAL A 343 9.61 -2.54 -17.72
CA VAL A 343 8.83 -2.10 -16.57
C VAL A 343 9.78 -1.57 -15.50
N ASP A 344 9.65 -0.28 -15.18
CA ASP A 344 10.40 0.41 -14.13
C ASP A 344 9.62 0.42 -12.81
N LEU A 345 10.22 -0.12 -11.76
CA LEU A 345 9.69 -0.13 -10.40
C LEU A 345 10.56 0.75 -9.51
N SER A 346 10.06 1.94 -9.14
CA SER A 346 10.70 2.86 -8.20
C SER A 346 12.18 3.19 -8.51
N GLY A 347 12.56 3.26 -9.79
CA GLY A 347 13.93 3.57 -10.18
C GLY A 347 14.37 4.98 -9.78
N PRO A 348 15.52 5.21 -9.11
CA PRO A 348 16.04 6.55 -8.84
C PRO A 348 16.65 7.17 -10.11
N MET A 349 15.83 7.42 -11.14
CA MET A 349 16.27 7.89 -12.44
C MET A 349 16.90 9.29 -12.41
N LYS A 350 16.69 10.06 -11.34
CA LYS A 350 17.41 11.31 -11.01
C LYS A 350 18.15 11.22 -9.67
N GLY A 351 18.50 10.04 -9.21
CA GLY A 351 19.18 9.81 -7.94
C GLY A 351 18.25 9.83 -6.72
N SER A 352 18.85 9.77 -5.54
CA SER A 352 18.17 9.70 -4.25
C SER A 352 18.78 10.72 -3.30
N MET A 353 17.94 11.49 -2.61
CA MET A 353 18.38 12.36 -1.53
C MET A 353 19.01 11.58 -0.37
N GLY A 354 18.73 10.27 -0.25
CA GLY A 354 19.41 9.39 0.70
C GLY A 354 20.91 9.25 0.42
N SER A 355 21.32 9.32 -0.86
CA SER A 355 22.73 9.33 -1.24
C SER A 355 23.42 10.62 -0.82
N ASP A 356 22.79 11.77 -1.12
CA ASP A 356 23.26 13.09 -0.69
C ASP A 356 23.36 13.17 0.83
N PHE A 357 22.37 12.64 1.55
CA PHE A 357 22.37 12.57 3.01
C PHE A 357 23.52 11.71 3.55
N ILE A 358 23.88 10.59 2.90
CA ILE A 358 25.07 9.81 3.26
C ILE A 358 26.34 10.65 3.12
N HIS A 359 26.47 11.45 2.06
CA HIS A 359 27.60 12.36 1.89
C HIS A 359 27.64 13.43 3.00
N ASP A 360 26.50 14.06 3.30
CA ASP A 360 26.38 15.08 4.35
C ASP A 360 26.88 14.56 5.71
N ILE A 361 26.52 13.33 6.07
CA ILE A 361 26.82 12.76 7.39
C ILE A 361 28.16 12.02 7.47
N CYS A 362 28.67 11.46 6.35
CA CYS A 362 29.87 10.63 6.35
C CYS A 362 31.13 11.33 5.82
N ASP A 363 31.02 12.38 4.99
CA ASP A 363 32.19 13.08 4.45
C ASP A 363 32.67 14.25 5.33
N GLY A 364 31.91 14.61 6.37
CA GLY A 364 32.38 15.45 7.48
C GLY A 364 33.29 14.62 8.40
N GLY A 365 34.61 14.70 8.19
CA GLY A 365 35.61 13.72 8.65
C GLY A 365 35.65 13.33 10.13
N GLU A 366 36.19 12.12 10.37
CA GLU A 366 36.39 11.29 11.59
C GLU A 366 35.29 11.26 12.68
N ASP A 367 34.59 12.37 12.90
CA ASP A 367 33.43 12.50 13.76
C ASP A 367 32.35 13.24 12.96
N GLY A 368 31.61 12.54 12.09
CA GLY A 368 30.41 13.10 11.46
C GLY A 368 29.56 13.78 12.54
N SER A 369 29.05 14.99 12.29
CA SER A 369 28.66 15.91 13.38
C SER A 369 27.93 15.17 14.52
N PRO A 370 28.50 15.13 15.74
CA PRO A 370 28.03 14.23 16.79
C PRO A 370 26.53 14.37 17.07
N ASP A 371 25.97 15.57 16.88
CA ASP A 371 24.54 15.90 17.02
C ASP A 371 23.61 15.25 15.98
N ILE A 372 24.10 14.98 14.76
CA ILE A 372 23.34 14.27 13.73
C ILE A 372 23.50 12.76 13.96
N LEU A 373 24.73 12.26 14.12
CA LEU A 373 24.95 10.82 14.34
C LEU A 373 24.34 10.30 15.66
N SER A 374 24.30 11.09 16.73
CA SER A 374 23.68 10.71 18.01
C SER A 374 22.15 10.66 17.95
N LYS A 375 21.52 11.46 17.07
CA LYS A 375 20.06 11.42 16.83
C LYS A 375 19.63 10.18 16.04
N PHE A 376 20.57 9.54 15.35
CA PHE A 376 20.31 8.45 14.42
C PHE A 376 21.02 7.16 14.83
N GLY A 377 20.90 6.76 16.10
CA GLY A 377 21.60 5.64 16.78
C GLY A 377 21.58 4.23 16.15
N GLY A 378 21.30 4.09 14.85
CA GLY A 378 21.54 2.92 14.00
C GLY A 378 22.38 3.19 12.72
N LEU A 379 22.84 4.42 12.47
CA LEU A 379 23.74 4.78 11.36
C LEU A 379 25.23 4.78 11.75
N ILE A 380 25.54 4.71 13.04
CA ILE A 380 26.90 4.52 13.55
C ILE A 380 27.40 3.15 13.09
N GLY A 381 28.31 3.13 12.11
CA GLY A 381 28.80 1.92 11.45
C GLY A 381 28.38 1.76 9.98
N GLN A 382 27.48 2.60 9.46
CA GLN A 382 27.13 2.62 8.03
C GLN A 382 27.99 3.57 7.20
N CYS A 383 28.78 4.45 7.83
CA CYS A 383 29.79 5.26 7.13
C CYS A 383 31.03 4.41 6.76
N PRO A 384 31.64 4.63 5.58
CA PRO A 384 31.40 5.74 4.64
C PRO A 384 30.18 5.58 3.70
N GLY A 385 29.37 4.53 3.88
CA GLY A 385 28.36 4.09 2.93
C GLY A 385 28.97 3.17 1.87
N SER A 386 28.18 2.24 1.33
CA SER A 386 28.65 1.40 0.21
C SER A 386 28.95 2.25 -1.03
N THR A 387 29.85 1.78 -1.88
CA THR A 387 30.19 2.41 -3.17
C THR A 387 28.92 2.72 -3.96
N THR A 388 28.00 1.76 -4.01
CA THR A 388 26.72 1.89 -4.67
C THR A 388 25.85 3.01 -4.09
N ARG A 389 25.62 3.02 -2.78
CA ARG A 389 24.73 4.01 -2.13
C ARG A 389 25.24 5.44 -2.32
N ARG A 390 26.56 5.65 -2.27
CA ARG A 390 27.19 6.95 -2.54
C ARG A 390 27.13 7.38 -4.00
N SER A 391 26.93 6.45 -4.93
CA SER A 391 26.94 6.77 -6.36
C SER A 391 25.63 7.35 -6.90
N LEU A 392 24.54 7.26 -6.13
CA LEU A 392 23.17 7.64 -6.53
C LEU A 392 22.79 9.08 -6.14
N VAL A 393 23.78 9.97 -6.10
CA VAL A 393 23.61 11.39 -5.78
C VAL A 393 22.50 12.05 -6.60
N TYR A 394 21.77 12.98 -6.00
CA TYR A 394 20.61 13.58 -6.63
C TYR A 394 21.01 14.42 -7.85
N TYR A 395 20.35 14.23 -8.98
CA TYR A 395 20.65 14.91 -10.24
C TYR A 395 20.45 16.43 -10.11
N GLY A 396 21.51 17.19 -10.36
CA GLY A 396 21.53 18.64 -10.15
C GLY A 396 21.60 19.05 -8.67
N GLY A 397 21.84 18.11 -7.76
CA GLY A 397 22.21 18.33 -6.37
C GLY A 397 23.70 18.68 -6.21
N GLU A 398 24.10 18.96 -4.97
CA GLU A 398 25.46 19.41 -4.62
C GLU A 398 26.54 18.38 -4.96
N TYR A 399 26.26 17.10 -4.70
CA TYR A 399 27.19 16.00 -4.95
C TYR A 399 27.20 15.49 -6.40
N CYS A 400 26.36 16.05 -7.27
CA CYS A 400 26.24 15.65 -8.67
C CYS A 400 27.12 16.52 -9.58
N ASP A 401 28.36 16.08 -9.80
CA ASP A 401 29.28 16.77 -10.71
C ASP A 401 28.82 16.74 -12.19
N LYS A 402 29.56 17.44 -13.06
CA LYS A 402 29.24 17.50 -14.50
C LYS A 402 29.28 16.13 -15.17
N LYS A 403 30.17 15.22 -14.73
CA LYS A 403 30.32 13.88 -15.31
C LYS A 403 29.13 13.01 -14.93
N MET A 404 28.73 13.03 -13.67
CA MET A 404 27.52 12.39 -13.16
C MET A 404 26.27 12.95 -13.84
N SER A 405 26.20 14.27 -13.99
CA SER A 405 25.09 14.92 -14.69
C SER A 405 24.94 14.43 -16.14
N ALA A 406 26.07 14.23 -16.84
CA ALA A 406 26.05 13.67 -18.19
C ALA A 406 25.60 12.19 -18.22
N ARG A 407 25.98 11.40 -17.21
CA ARG A 407 25.52 10.01 -17.06
C ARG A 407 24.02 9.93 -16.85
N TYR A 408 23.47 10.73 -15.93
CA TYR A 408 22.02 10.82 -15.73
C TYR A 408 21.31 11.26 -17.01
N ALA A 409 21.81 12.29 -17.70
CA ALA A 409 21.22 12.73 -18.97
C ALA A 409 21.18 11.62 -20.04
N ALA A 410 22.24 10.82 -20.14
CA ALA A 410 22.29 9.69 -21.06
C ALA A 410 21.31 8.56 -20.66
N ALA A 411 21.32 8.15 -19.39
CA ALA A 411 20.41 7.14 -18.86
C ALA A 411 18.93 7.55 -18.98
N LEU A 412 18.59 8.79 -18.63
CA LEU A 412 17.24 9.35 -18.75
C LEU A 412 16.74 9.39 -20.20
N LYS A 413 17.64 9.60 -21.17
CA LYS A 413 17.29 9.56 -22.59
C LYS A 413 16.93 8.15 -23.04
N ILE A 414 17.66 7.14 -22.58
CA ILE A 414 17.35 5.73 -22.85
C ILE A 414 16.04 5.34 -22.16
N HIS A 415 15.92 5.61 -20.86
CA HIS A 415 14.72 5.32 -20.09
C HIS A 415 13.47 5.91 -20.76
N LYS A 416 13.44 7.22 -21.02
CA LYS A 416 12.33 7.88 -21.73
C LYS A 416 12.01 7.25 -23.08
N LYS A 417 13.01 6.75 -23.81
CA LYS A 417 12.84 6.19 -25.15
C LYS A 417 12.25 4.78 -25.12
N TYR A 418 12.58 3.98 -24.11
CA TYR A 418 12.37 2.53 -24.14
C TYR A 418 11.52 1.97 -23.00
N VAL A 419 11.36 2.69 -21.89
CA VAL A 419 10.48 2.27 -20.80
C VAL A 419 9.04 2.22 -21.31
N THR A 420 8.36 1.12 -21.02
CA THR A 420 7.00 0.86 -21.51
C THR A 420 5.95 1.03 -20.43
N ALA A 421 6.32 0.88 -19.16
CA ALA A 421 5.47 1.10 -18.01
C ALA A 421 6.34 1.50 -16.80
N SER A 422 5.78 2.25 -15.86
CA SER A 422 6.47 2.63 -14.63
C SER A 422 5.53 2.70 -13.44
N MET A 423 5.99 2.17 -12.31
CA MET A 423 5.38 2.28 -10.99
C MET A 423 6.30 3.14 -10.13
N CYS A 424 5.80 4.28 -9.67
CA CYS A 424 6.54 5.20 -8.82
C CYS A 424 5.82 5.42 -7.51
N GLY A 425 6.48 5.08 -6.39
CA GLY A 425 5.96 5.32 -5.05
C GLY A 425 5.79 6.81 -4.75
N THR A 426 4.72 7.14 -4.04
CA THR A 426 4.32 8.51 -3.68
C THR A 426 4.27 8.75 -2.18
N THR A 427 4.40 7.70 -1.38
CA THR A 427 4.36 7.76 0.09
C THR A 427 5.34 6.75 0.68
N TYR A 428 6.00 7.14 1.77
CA TYR A 428 6.89 6.28 2.53
C TYR A 428 6.13 5.38 3.52
N ASN A 429 4.81 5.58 3.66
CA ASN A 429 3.95 4.71 4.46
C ASN A 429 3.83 3.37 3.73
N GLY A 430 3.14 3.33 2.59
CA GLY A 430 2.94 2.09 1.85
C GLY A 430 2.18 1.04 2.65
N LEU A 431 2.42 -0.23 2.40
CA LEU A 431 1.70 -1.34 3.03
C LEU A 431 2.11 -1.60 4.48
N PHE A 432 1.25 -2.30 5.23
CA PHE A 432 1.55 -2.81 6.56
C PHE A 432 2.54 -3.99 6.55
N SER A 433 3.81 -3.69 6.30
CA SER A 433 4.91 -4.67 6.20
C SER A 433 5.95 -4.57 7.32
N LYS A 434 6.99 -5.42 7.25
CA LYS A 434 8.13 -5.36 8.18
C LYS A 434 9.08 -4.20 7.83
N GLU A 435 9.13 -3.86 6.55
CA GLU A 435 9.98 -2.85 5.91
C GLU A 435 9.43 -1.43 6.15
N TYR A 436 8.14 -1.31 6.45
CA TYR A 436 7.41 -0.09 6.79
C TYR A 436 8.22 0.85 7.71
N ALA A 437 8.70 0.35 8.84
CA ALA A 437 9.31 1.22 9.87
C ALA A 437 10.61 1.88 9.37
N GLY A 438 11.42 1.17 8.60
CA GLY A 438 12.67 1.70 8.05
C GLY A 438 12.41 2.77 6.99
N LEU A 439 11.42 2.55 6.13
CA LEU A 439 11.07 3.48 5.05
C LEU A 439 10.35 4.73 5.57
N VAL A 440 9.51 4.60 6.60
CA VAL A 440 8.96 5.75 7.33
C VAL A 440 10.09 6.59 7.94
N ALA A 441 11.05 5.97 8.61
CA ALA A 441 12.21 6.69 9.14
C ALA A 441 12.98 7.40 8.02
N GLY A 442 13.22 6.73 6.89
CA GLY A 442 13.83 7.33 5.70
C GLY A 442 13.05 8.55 5.18
N GLY A 443 11.73 8.44 5.06
CA GLY A 443 10.86 9.52 4.60
C GLY A 443 10.82 10.73 5.53
N LEU A 444 11.02 10.55 6.83
CA LEU A 444 11.03 11.61 7.84
C LEU A 444 12.41 12.26 8.06
N ILE A 445 13.48 11.49 7.90
CA ILE A 445 14.85 11.91 8.25
C ILE A 445 15.61 12.45 7.05
N ILE A 446 15.50 11.79 5.90
CA ILE A 446 16.19 12.22 4.69
C ILE A 446 15.58 13.55 4.25
N PRO A 447 16.40 14.56 3.90
CA PRO A 447 15.92 15.88 3.48
C PRO A 447 15.35 15.83 2.05
N HIS A 448 14.23 15.13 1.87
CA HIS A 448 13.49 15.10 0.61
C HIS A 448 13.02 16.51 0.23
N ARG A 449 13.01 16.82 -1.06
CA ARG A 449 12.52 18.09 -1.63
C ARG A 449 10.99 18.14 -1.72
N SER A 450 10.32 17.02 -1.46
CA SER A 450 8.88 16.82 -1.58
C SER A 450 8.38 15.78 -0.59
N SER A 451 7.15 15.96 -0.10
CA SER A 451 6.44 14.95 0.70
C SER A 451 6.07 13.70 -0.12
N LYS A 452 6.06 13.80 -1.46
CA LYS A 452 5.89 12.65 -2.36
C LYS A 452 7.20 11.91 -2.57
N ASN A 453 7.47 10.91 -1.74
CA ASN A 453 8.61 10.01 -1.81
C ASN A 453 8.22 8.65 -1.25
N ASP A 454 8.93 7.59 -1.64
CA ASP A 454 8.68 6.21 -1.21
C ASP A 454 9.51 5.78 0.01
N GLY A 455 10.12 6.74 0.69
CA GLY A 455 11.05 6.56 1.81
C GLY A 455 12.50 6.83 1.41
N VAL A 456 12.88 6.56 0.16
CA VAL A 456 14.27 6.72 -0.32
C VAL A 456 14.37 7.41 -1.68
N VAL A 457 13.37 7.27 -2.55
CA VAL A 457 13.30 7.86 -3.88
C VAL A 457 12.11 8.81 -3.95
N GLU A 458 12.36 10.03 -4.44
CA GLU A 458 11.27 10.96 -4.70
C GLU A 458 10.47 10.53 -5.93
N PHE A 459 9.16 10.74 -5.89
CA PHE A 459 8.28 10.48 -7.04
C PHE A 459 8.80 11.12 -8.33
N LYS A 460 9.27 12.37 -8.26
CA LYS A 460 9.85 13.08 -9.42
C LYS A 460 11.17 12.48 -9.91
N SER A 461 11.94 11.85 -9.02
CA SER A 461 13.15 11.14 -9.40
C SER A 461 12.80 9.88 -10.19
N CYS A 462 11.80 9.12 -9.72
CA CYS A 462 11.28 7.94 -10.40
C CYS A 462 10.69 8.24 -11.77
N VAL A 463 9.83 9.25 -11.88
CA VAL A 463 9.27 9.70 -13.17
C VAL A 463 10.37 10.06 -14.17
N GLY A 464 11.56 10.48 -13.71
CA GLY A 464 12.67 10.81 -14.59
C GLY A 464 12.30 11.93 -15.57
N ASN A 465 12.37 11.65 -16.87
CA ASN A 465 12.01 12.60 -17.94
C ASN A 465 10.68 12.25 -18.65
N LEU A 466 9.91 11.34 -18.07
CA LEU A 466 8.55 11.04 -18.48
C LEU A 466 7.62 12.20 -18.11
N ASP A 467 6.41 12.20 -18.68
CA ASP A 467 5.39 13.19 -18.35
C ASP A 467 4.68 12.78 -17.06
N ALA A 468 4.95 13.52 -15.98
CA ALA A 468 4.36 13.27 -14.66
C ALA A 468 2.83 13.37 -14.67
N SER A 469 2.22 14.08 -15.63
CA SER A 469 0.77 14.20 -15.73
C SER A 469 0.07 12.94 -16.24
N LEU A 470 0.83 11.98 -16.78
CA LEU A 470 0.31 10.68 -17.19
C LEU A 470 0.22 9.68 -16.03
N PHE A 471 0.86 9.99 -14.89
CA PHE A 471 0.90 9.11 -13.74
C PHE A 471 -0.38 9.21 -12.92
N GLU A 472 -1.19 8.16 -12.97
CA GLU A 472 -2.49 8.07 -12.32
C GLU A 472 -2.40 7.21 -11.05
N PRO A 473 -3.22 7.45 -10.02
CA PRO A 473 -3.19 6.71 -8.77
C PRO A 473 -3.83 5.31 -8.85
N THR A 474 -4.13 4.81 -10.05
CA THR A 474 -4.80 3.52 -10.26
C THR A 474 -3.80 2.47 -10.75
N TYR A 475 -3.79 1.29 -10.13
CA TYR A 475 -2.86 0.20 -10.42
C TYR A 475 -2.94 -0.35 -11.86
N SER A 476 -4.07 -0.15 -12.53
CA SER A 476 -4.25 -0.54 -13.94
C SER A 476 -3.61 0.45 -14.93
N SER A 477 -3.10 1.58 -14.45
CA SER A 477 -2.40 2.56 -15.27
C SER A 477 -1.02 2.05 -15.70
N THR A 478 -0.65 2.32 -16.96
CA THR A 478 0.71 2.11 -17.45
C THR A 478 1.75 2.97 -16.71
N TRP A 479 1.31 4.13 -16.24
CA TRP A 479 2.11 5.06 -15.44
C TRP A 479 1.42 5.19 -14.08
N TYR A 480 1.90 4.44 -13.10
CA TYR A 480 1.22 4.29 -11.82
C TYR A 480 1.90 5.15 -10.75
N ALA A 481 1.18 6.18 -10.28
CA ALA A 481 1.54 6.95 -9.09
C ALA A 481 1.10 6.17 -7.85
N ALA A 482 1.90 5.18 -7.47
CA ALA A 482 1.56 4.21 -6.46
C ALA A 482 1.62 4.83 -5.06
N LYS A 483 0.63 4.54 -4.21
CA LYS A 483 0.71 4.82 -2.77
C LYS A 483 1.53 3.75 -2.05
N LEU A 484 2.64 3.34 -2.66
CA LEU A 484 3.51 2.28 -2.19
C LEU A 484 4.83 2.87 -1.73
N ASN A 485 5.42 2.29 -0.68
CA ASN A 485 6.78 2.61 -0.26
C ASN A 485 7.78 1.85 -1.17
N HIS A 486 9.07 2.11 -1.01
CA HIS A 486 10.10 1.59 -1.91
C HIS A 486 10.15 0.06 -1.96
N ALA A 487 9.93 -0.60 -0.81
CA ALA A 487 9.95 -2.06 -0.69
C ALA A 487 8.68 -2.69 -1.25
N ASP A 488 7.52 -2.07 -1.07
CA ASP A 488 6.26 -2.62 -1.59
C ASP A 488 6.31 -2.81 -3.11
N THR A 489 7.02 -1.94 -3.84
CA THR A 489 7.18 -2.07 -5.30
C THR A 489 8.01 -3.29 -5.74
N THR A 490 8.48 -4.13 -4.80
CA THR A 490 9.10 -5.43 -5.10
C THR A 490 8.13 -6.61 -4.97
N PHE A 491 6.83 -6.37 -4.80
CA PHE A 491 5.81 -7.43 -4.75
C PHE A 491 5.88 -8.35 -3.51
N HIS A 492 6.52 -7.91 -2.42
CA HIS A 492 6.75 -8.72 -1.21
C HIS A 492 5.51 -8.82 -0.33
N ASP A 493 4.89 -7.67 -0.05
CA ASP A 493 3.90 -7.53 1.02
C ASP A 493 2.44 -7.47 0.56
N GLY A 494 2.19 -7.65 -0.74
CA GLY A 494 0.85 -7.81 -1.29
C GLY A 494 0.10 -6.51 -1.57
N GLU A 495 -1.09 -6.33 -1.02
CA GLU A 495 -2.00 -5.23 -1.39
C GLU A 495 -2.64 -4.61 -0.14
N GLY A 496 -2.99 -3.33 -0.25
CA GLY A 496 -3.65 -2.56 0.79
C GLY A 496 -5.05 -3.11 1.07
N LEU A 497 -5.42 -3.16 2.36
CA LEU A 497 -6.73 -3.66 2.76
C LEU A 497 -7.87 -2.65 2.54
N PHE A 498 -7.56 -1.35 2.62
CA PHE A 498 -8.55 -0.26 2.69
C PHE A 498 -8.25 0.91 1.75
N ASN A 499 -7.32 0.74 0.82
CA ASN A 499 -6.87 1.79 -0.10
C ASN A 499 -6.36 1.14 -1.40
N ASP A 500 -6.23 1.94 -2.47
CA ASP A 500 -5.73 1.50 -3.78
C ASP A 500 -4.20 1.25 -3.81
N GLU A 501 -3.62 0.84 -2.67
CA GLU A 501 -2.21 0.46 -2.55
C GLU A 501 -2.04 -0.96 -3.11
N THR A 502 -2.01 -1.08 -4.42
CA THR A 502 -1.99 -2.38 -5.10
C THR A 502 -0.66 -2.54 -5.84
N GLN A 503 0.04 -3.65 -5.59
CA GLN A 503 1.28 -4.01 -6.28
C GLN A 503 1.04 -4.49 -7.70
#